data_AF-A0A927A0C6-F1
#
_entry.id   AF-A0A927A0C6-F1
#
_cell.length_a   1.000
_cell.length_b   1.000
_cell.length_c   1.000
_cell.angle_alpha   90.00
_cell.angle_beta   90.00
_cell.angle_gamma   90.00
#
_symmetry.space_group_name_H-M   'P 1'
#
loop_
_entity.id
_entity.type
_entity.pdbx_description
1 polymer ?
#
loop_
_entity_poly.entity_id
_entity_poly.type
_entity_poly.pdbx_seq_one_letter_code
_entity_poly.pdbx_strand_id
1 'polypeptide(L)'
;MKELLVHSGGNRYPVKKNAKNHPKTFLSLCLLAIGTLTSVTLLTTYPVFAQEQATEKLPVTNSDYIQKVLEAKLMDNLPDGNFYPERLISRAELASILVKAFYLDKRQAAKQEKAIVVPDVPNYYWAYQDIQTVLKTDIMKGYRGNMFFPNQKVTRAEGLAIFAQAYGVFQFPDQTIKEILTPYPDVAYIPNWARRAIATVISEGFINTDTNGNINPLSPMTRGDMAYLLSKYLQRQQKQAETPIVPTILQF
;
A
#
# COMPACT_ATOMS: atom_id res chain seq x y z
N MET A 1 -53.84 10.23 22.69
CA MET A 1 -54.93 11.15 23.10
C MET A 1 -54.27 12.49 23.41
N LYS A 2 -54.57 13.51 22.58
CA LYS A 2 -54.39 14.97 22.79
C LYS A 2 -52.97 15.53 23.03
N GLU A 3 -52.60 16.71 22.54
CA GLU A 3 -53.04 17.59 21.46
C GLU A 3 -52.06 18.79 21.48
N LEU A 4 -51.72 19.29 20.28
CA LEU A 4 -51.71 20.70 19.86
C LEU A 4 -51.35 21.83 20.87
N LEU A 5 -50.46 22.74 20.45
CA LEU A 5 -50.90 24.07 19.98
C LEU A 5 -49.80 24.92 19.32
N VAL A 6 -50.20 25.48 18.19
CA VAL A 6 -49.64 26.56 17.36
C VAL A 6 -49.82 27.92 18.06
N HIS A 7 -49.14 29.00 17.59
CA HIS A 7 -49.59 30.40 17.33
C HIS A 7 -48.32 31.28 17.16
N SER A 8 -48.00 31.99 16.06
CA SER A 8 -48.70 32.93 15.15
C SER A 8 -48.59 34.43 15.56
N GLY A 9 -48.13 35.26 14.61
CA GLY A 9 -48.34 36.73 14.52
C GLY A 9 -47.17 37.60 15.03
N GLY A 10 -46.75 38.72 14.43
CA GLY A 10 -47.19 39.47 13.25
C GLY A 10 -46.58 40.90 13.23
N ASN A 11 -45.97 41.27 12.10
CA ASN A 11 -46.16 42.50 11.29
C ASN A 11 -45.96 43.98 11.80
N ARG A 12 -45.18 44.74 10.98
CA ARG A 12 -45.28 46.17 10.50
C ARG A 12 -44.68 47.40 11.24
N TYR A 13 -43.66 48.01 10.56
CA TYR A 13 -43.37 49.43 10.13
C TYR A 13 -43.52 50.64 11.12
N PRO A 14 -43.08 51.93 10.87
CA PRO A 14 -42.61 52.62 9.61
C PRO A 14 -41.51 53.79 9.70
N VAL A 15 -41.07 54.28 8.51
CA VAL A 15 -40.91 55.68 7.95
C VAL A 15 -39.77 56.71 8.32
N LYS A 16 -39.07 57.14 7.23
CA LYS A 16 -38.46 58.42 6.73
C LYS A 16 -38.14 59.66 7.61
N LYS A 17 -37.01 60.36 7.29
CA LYS A 17 -36.86 61.69 6.59
C LYS A 17 -35.63 62.50 7.08
N ASN A 18 -34.83 63.07 6.15
CA ASN A 18 -34.74 64.52 5.83
C ASN A 18 -33.36 65.00 5.33
N ALA A 19 -33.41 65.85 4.30
CA ALA A 19 -32.34 66.64 3.70
C ALA A 19 -32.15 68.00 4.41
N LYS A 20 -30.96 68.62 4.29
CA LYS A 20 -30.75 70.08 4.43
C LYS A 20 -29.64 70.59 3.51
N ASN A 21 -29.99 71.67 2.81
CA ASN A 21 -29.24 72.52 1.88
C ASN A 21 -28.23 73.47 2.59
N HIS A 22 -27.19 73.95 1.87
CA HIS A 22 -27.08 75.34 1.32
C HIS A 22 -25.62 75.75 0.96
N PRO A 23 -25.43 76.82 0.12
CA PRO A 23 -24.32 77.01 -0.83
C PRO A 23 -23.33 78.14 -0.44
N LYS A 24 -22.32 78.41 -1.28
CA LYS A 24 -21.86 79.77 -1.66
C LYS A 24 -20.78 79.76 -2.78
N THR A 25 -20.82 80.84 -3.55
CA THR A 25 -20.17 81.25 -4.82
C THR A 25 -18.68 81.61 -4.73
N PHE A 26 -17.93 81.59 -5.84
CA PHE A 26 -17.31 82.78 -6.50
C PHE A 26 -16.38 82.42 -7.71
N LEU A 27 -16.39 83.32 -8.70
CA LEU A 27 -15.62 83.42 -9.96
C LEU A 27 -14.10 83.18 -9.84
N SER A 28 -13.47 82.62 -10.89
CA SER A 28 -12.35 83.29 -11.60
C SER A 28 -11.99 82.58 -12.93
N LEU A 29 -11.60 83.39 -13.91
CA LEU A 29 -11.35 83.11 -15.34
C LEU A 29 -9.82 83.06 -15.58
N CYS A 30 -9.27 82.07 -16.30
CA CYS A 30 -8.14 82.30 -17.24
C CYS A 30 -7.73 81.04 -18.04
N LEU A 31 -7.29 81.32 -19.27
CA LEU A 31 -6.91 80.44 -20.37
C LEU A 31 -5.53 79.74 -20.21
N LEU A 32 -5.35 78.68 -21.02
CA LEU A 32 -4.18 78.21 -21.80
C LEU A 32 -3.75 76.75 -21.55
N ALA A 33 -4.07 75.93 -22.55
CA ALA A 33 -3.24 74.97 -23.27
C ALA A 33 -2.36 73.95 -22.48
N ILE A 34 -2.58 72.67 -22.77
CA ILE A 34 -1.64 71.70 -23.40
C ILE A 34 -2.16 70.28 -23.07
N GLY A 35 -2.36 69.47 -24.11
CA GLY A 35 -2.90 68.12 -23.99
C GLY A 35 -1.92 67.11 -23.41
N THR A 36 -2.45 65.99 -22.92
CA THR A 36 -2.24 64.65 -23.50
C THR A 36 -2.92 63.58 -22.64
N LEU A 37 -3.67 62.71 -23.34
CA LEU A 37 -3.82 61.28 -23.11
C LEU A 37 -4.24 60.80 -21.70
N THR A 38 -5.53 60.88 -21.38
CA THR A 38 -6.12 60.03 -20.35
C THR A 38 -6.36 58.63 -20.92
N SER A 39 -5.44 57.70 -20.64
CA SER A 39 -5.66 56.27 -20.87
C SER A 39 -6.84 55.81 -20.02
N VAL A 40 -7.99 55.64 -20.67
CA VAL A 40 -9.14 54.94 -20.12
C VAL A 40 -8.80 53.45 -20.12
N THR A 41 -8.37 52.92 -18.98
CA THR A 41 -8.29 51.46 -18.80
C THR A 41 -9.71 50.93 -18.64
N LEU A 42 -10.30 50.43 -19.73
CA LEU A 42 -11.45 49.54 -19.62
C LEU A 42 -11.01 48.29 -18.87
N LEU A 43 -11.52 48.12 -17.64
CA LEU A 43 -11.56 46.82 -16.98
C LEU A 43 -12.51 45.93 -17.78
N THR A 44 -11.96 45.30 -18.83
CA THR A 44 -12.63 44.19 -19.48
C THR A 44 -12.65 43.04 -18.48
N THR A 45 -13.82 42.79 -17.90
CA THR A 45 -14.05 41.60 -17.09
C THR A 45 -14.01 40.40 -18.02
N TYR A 46 -12.84 39.79 -18.15
CA TYR A 46 -12.77 38.46 -18.76
C TYR A 46 -13.62 37.53 -17.91
N PRO A 47 -14.54 36.74 -18.50
CA PRO A 47 -15.13 35.65 -17.76
C PRO A 47 -13.99 34.75 -17.29
N VAL A 48 -13.87 34.58 -15.97
CA VAL A 48 -13.06 33.50 -15.42
C VAL A 48 -13.72 32.24 -15.95
N PHE A 49 -13.14 31.67 -17.00
CA PHE A 49 -13.41 30.29 -17.33
C PHE A 49 -13.02 29.53 -16.07
N ALA A 50 -14.03 29.06 -15.35
CA ALA A 50 -13.84 28.03 -14.36
C ALA A 50 -13.15 26.91 -15.11
N GLN A 51 -11.84 26.80 -14.90
CA GLN A 51 -11.08 25.66 -15.33
C GLN A 51 -11.62 24.54 -14.46
N GLU A 52 -12.64 23.86 -14.97
CA GLU A 52 -12.97 22.51 -14.54
C GLU A 52 -11.64 21.80 -14.64
N GLN A 53 -11.03 21.56 -13.48
CA GLN A 53 -9.83 20.77 -13.41
C GLN A 53 -10.24 19.42 -13.97
N ALA A 54 -10.00 19.23 -15.27
CA ALA A 54 -9.86 17.92 -15.84
C ALA A 54 -8.92 17.21 -14.88
N THR A 55 -9.46 16.23 -14.15
CA THR A 55 -8.67 15.34 -13.32
C THR A 55 -7.62 14.77 -14.25
N GLU A 56 -6.42 15.34 -14.20
CA GLU A 56 -5.26 14.80 -14.86
C GLU A 56 -5.11 13.41 -14.26
N LYS A 57 -5.40 12.41 -15.08
CA LYS A 57 -5.25 11.01 -14.72
C LYS A 57 -3.74 10.79 -14.57
N LEU A 58 -3.23 11.01 -13.36
CA LEU A 58 -1.83 10.78 -13.01
C LEU A 58 -1.44 9.38 -13.48
N PRO A 59 -0.27 9.20 -14.11
CA PRO A 59 0.21 7.88 -14.49
C PRO A 59 0.44 7.08 -13.21
N VAL A 60 -0.33 5.99 -13.05
CA VAL A 60 -0.13 5.01 -11.98
C VAL A 60 1.16 4.24 -12.27
N THR A 61 2.31 4.67 -11.72
CA THR A 61 3.52 3.84 -11.53
C THR A 61 4.60 4.58 -10.75
N ASN A 62 4.68 4.37 -9.42
CA ASN A 62 5.91 4.38 -8.58
C ASN A 62 5.52 4.29 -7.09
N SER A 63 4.90 3.18 -6.67
CA SER A 63 4.77 2.94 -5.23
C SER A 63 6.12 2.54 -4.65
N ASP A 64 6.59 3.26 -3.61
CA ASP A 64 7.87 3.07 -2.91
C ASP A 64 8.23 1.59 -2.65
N TYR A 65 7.25 0.76 -2.29
CA TYR A 65 7.48 -0.66 -2.00
C TYR A 65 7.84 -1.52 -3.23
N ILE A 66 7.31 -1.21 -4.42
CA ILE A 66 7.65 -1.92 -5.66
C ILE A 66 9.09 -1.60 -6.04
N GLN A 67 9.47 -0.33 -5.98
CA GLN A 67 10.82 0.10 -6.29
C GLN A 67 11.85 -0.60 -5.40
N LYS A 68 11.57 -0.70 -4.09
CA LYS A 68 12.44 -1.42 -3.13
C LYS A 68 12.71 -2.87 -3.52
N VAL A 69 11.70 -3.62 -3.95
CA VAL A 69 11.88 -5.04 -4.30
C VAL A 69 12.54 -5.24 -5.66
N LEU A 70 12.36 -4.28 -6.59
CA LEU A 70 13.06 -4.25 -7.87
C LEU A 70 14.56 -3.94 -7.67
N GLU A 71 14.88 -2.92 -6.89
CA GLU A 71 16.27 -2.53 -6.56
C GLU A 71 17.02 -3.65 -5.82
N ALA A 72 16.35 -4.31 -4.89
CA ALA A 72 16.87 -5.48 -4.20
C ALA A 72 16.91 -6.75 -5.07
N LYS A 73 16.40 -6.70 -6.32
CA LYS A 73 16.33 -7.82 -7.27
C LYS A 73 15.59 -9.06 -6.72
N LEU A 74 14.61 -8.83 -5.85
CA LEU A 74 13.77 -9.90 -5.28
C LEU A 74 12.58 -10.21 -6.19
N MET A 75 12.14 -9.22 -6.96
CA MET A 75 11.10 -9.35 -7.98
C MET A 75 11.54 -8.57 -9.22
N ASP A 76 11.00 -8.93 -10.38
CA ASP A 76 11.37 -8.34 -11.67
C ASP A 76 10.12 -7.83 -12.40
N ASN A 77 10.30 -6.83 -13.27
CA ASN A 77 9.29 -6.46 -14.26
C ASN A 77 9.12 -7.58 -15.30
N LEU A 78 7.95 -7.63 -15.95
CA LEU A 78 7.75 -8.49 -17.11
C LEU A 78 8.51 -7.95 -18.34
N PRO A 79 8.65 -8.74 -19.43
CA PRO A 79 9.45 -8.34 -20.60
C PRO A 79 9.01 -7.03 -21.28
N ASP A 80 7.78 -6.60 -21.05
CA ASP A 80 7.23 -5.32 -21.53
C ASP A 80 7.58 -4.12 -20.63
N GLY A 81 8.39 -4.33 -19.58
CA GLY A 81 8.85 -3.30 -18.66
C GLY A 81 7.90 -3.02 -17.50
N ASN A 82 6.72 -3.65 -17.43
CA ASN A 82 5.72 -3.37 -16.41
C ASN A 82 5.74 -4.38 -15.25
N PHE A 83 5.43 -3.92 -14.03
CA PHE A 83 5.44 -4.77 -12.83
C PHE A 83 4.18 -5.63 -12.66
N TYR A 84 3.02 -5.10 -13.07
CA TYR A 84 1.68 -5.68 -12.88
C TYR A 84 1.37 -6.08 -11.42
N PRO A 85 1.14 -5.11 -10.51
CA PRO A 85 0.90 -5.41 -9.10
C PRO A 85 -0.34 -6.30 -8.89
N GLU A 86 -1.40 -6.12 -9.66
CA GLU A 86 -2.64 -6.92 -9.54
C GLU A 86 -2.51 -8.35 -10.09
N ARG A 87 -1.42 -8.69 -10.78
CA ARG A 87 -1.25 -10.03 -11.34
C ARG A 87 -1.02 -11.04 -10.21
N LEU A 88 -1.72 -12.17 -10.30
CA LEU A 88 -1.67 -13.23 -9.31
C LEU A 88 -0.37 -14.04 -9.37
N ILE A 89 0.20 -14.32 -8.20
CA ILE A 89 1.43 -15.11 -8.05
C ILE A 89 1.13 -16.61 -8.10
N SER A 90 1.91 -17.34 -8.88
CA SER A 90 1.93 -18.80 -8.88
C SER A 90 2.85 -19.39 -7.80
N ARG A 91 2.66 -20.66 -7.47
CA ARG A 91 3.52 -21.39 -6.52
C ARG A 91 5.00 -21.41 -6.93
N ALA A 92 5.28 -21.56 -8.23
CA ALA A 92 6.65 -21.52 -8.75
C ALA A 92 7.29 -20.13 -8.58
N GLU A 93 6.54 -19.06 -8.86
CA GLU A 93 7.00 -17.69 -8.66
C GLU A 93 7.26 -17.40 -7.17
N LEU A 94 6.37 -17.83 -6.29
CA LEU A 94 6.57 -17.72 -4.85
C LEU A 94 7.85 -18.44 -4.39
N ALA A 95 8.09 -19.66 -4.88
CA ALA A 95 9.30 -20.41 -4.57
C ALA A 95 10.56 -19.64 -4.99
N SER A 96 10.61 -19.14 -6.22
CA SER A 96 11.76 -18.39 -6.75
C SER A 96 12.03 -17.11 -5.95
N ILE A 97 10.97 -16.36 -5.62
CA ILE A 97 11.07 -15.15 -4.80
C ILE A 97 11.67 -15.46 -3.42
N LEU A 98 11.18 -16.51 -2.75
CA LEU A 98 11.63 -16.84 -1.40
C LEU A 98 13.06 -17.40 -1.36
N VAL A 99 13.46 -18.17 -2.38
CA VAL A 99 14.85 -18.63 -2.50
C VAL A 99 15.81 -17.45 -2.55
N LYS A 100 15.50 -16.44 -3.39
CA LYS A 100 16.28 -15.21 -3.48
C LYS A 100 16.25 -14.41 -2.16
N ALA A 101 15.06 -14.16 -1.61
CA ALA A 101 14.87 -13.27 -0.46
C ALA A 101 15.52 -13.77 0.83
N PHE A 102 15.61 -15.09 1.00
CA PHE A 102 16.09 -15.73 2.24
C PHE A 102 17.37 -16.55 2.04
N TYR A 103 18.01 -16.44 0.87
CA TYR A 103 19.20 -17.20 0.51
C TYR A 103 19.06 -18.70 0.81
N LEU A 104 17.90 -19.27 0.46
CA LEU A 104 17.53 -20.64 0.85
C LEU A 104 18.49 -21.69 0.26
N ASP A 105 19.07 -21.40 -0.91
CA ASP A 105 20.07 -22.22 -1.59
C ASP A 105 21.38 -22.35 -0.79
N LYS A 106 21.66 -21.40 0.13
CA LYS A 106 22.84 -21.44 1.00
C LYS A 106 22.61 -22.26 2.27
N ARG A 107 21.37 -22.61 2.60
CA ARG A 107 21.04 -23.41 3.78
C ARG A 107 21.56 -24.84 3.61
N GLN A 108 22.02 -25.45 4.70
CA GLN A 108 22.58 -26.80 4.64
C GLN A 108 21.58 -27.85 4.10
N ALA A 109 20.29 -27.69 4.41
CA ALA A 109 19.24 -28.56 3.91
C ALA A 109 19.11 -28.54 2.38
N ALA A 110 19.39 -27.42 1.71
CA ALA A 110 19.32 -27.32 0.25
C ALA A 110 20.43 -28.14 -0.45
N LYS A 111 21.54 -28.42 0.23
CA LYS A 111 22.71 -29.14 -0.31
C LYS A 111 22.53 -30.65 -0.43
N GLN A 112 21.37 -31.19 -0.02
CA GLN A 112 21.07 -32.61 -0.22
C GLN A 112 21.20 -32.97 -1.70
N GLU A 113 21.98 -34.00 -2.02
CA GLU A 113 22.26 -34.39 -3.41
C GLU A 113 21.02 -34.97 -4.09
N LYS A 114 20.23 -35.75 -3.35
CA LYS A 114 19.03 -36.40 -3.88
C LYS A 114 17.95 -35.35 -4.17
N ALA A 115 17.49 -35.32 -5.42
CA ALA A 115 16.32 -34.54 -5.81
C ALA A 115 15.04 -35.14 -5.20
N ILE A 116 14.11 -34.26 -4.82
CA ILE A 116 12.75 -34.64 -4.42
C ILE A 116 11.94 -34.81 -5.70
N VAL A 117 11.35 -35.98 -5.90
CA VAL A 117 10.59 -36.30 -7.10
C VAL A 117 9.23 -35.60 -7.05
N VAL A 118 9.01 -34.68 -7.99
CA VAL A 118 7.76 -33.94 -8.22
C VAL A 118 7.33 -34.16 -9.68
N PRO A 119 6.38 -35.06 -9.97
CA PRO A 119 6.09 -35.51 -11.33
C PRO A 119 5.66 -34.41 -12.30
N ASP A 120 5.06 -33.33 -11.80
CA ASP A 120 4.60 -32.18 -12.58
C ASP A 120 5.63 -31.05 -12.70
N VAL A 121 6.86 -31.29 -12.26
CA VAL A 121 7.97 -30.33 -12.39
C VAL A 121 9.15 -31.02 -13.10
N PRO A 122 9.18 -30.98 -14.45
CA PRO A 122 10.31 -31.47 -15.22
C PRO A 122 11.61 -30.74 -14.86
N ASN A 123 12.76 -31.39 -15.04
CA ASN A 123 14.07 -30.80 -14.72
C ASN A 123 14.43 -29.55 -15.56
N TYR A 124 13.80 -29.37 -16.71
CA TYR A 124 13.93 -28.20 -17.57
C TYR A 124 12.93 -27.08 -17.25
N TYR A 125 12.05 -27.26 -16.27
CA TYR A 125 11.14 -26.20 -15.84
C TYR A 125 11.94 -25.04 -15.25
N TRP A 126 11.62 -23.80 -15.62
CA TRP A 126 12.43 -22.62 -15.28
C TRP A 126 12.68 -22.46 -13.77
N ALA A 127 11.71 -22.84 -12.93
CA ALA A 127 11.80 -22.76 -11.48
C ALA A 127 12.25 -24.08 -10.83
N TYR A 128 12.72 -25.07 -11.60
CA TYR A 128 13.00 -26.41 -11.07
C TYR A 128 13.95 -26.37 -9.86
N GLN A 129 15.05 -25.63 -9.96
CA GLN A 129 16.03 -25.52 -8.87
C GLN A 129 15.45 -24.81 -7.63
N ASP A 130 14.66 -23.77 -7.83
CA ASP A 130 14.02 -23.04 -6.73
C ASP A 130 12.99 -23.91 -6.02
N ILE A 131 12.20 -24.67 -6.78
CA ILE A 131 11.23 -25.64 -6.28
C ILE A 131 11.94 -26.73 -5.47
N GLN A 132 13.03 -27.30 -5.99
CA GLN A 132 13.84 -28.28 -5.24
C GLN A 132 14.37 -27.67 -3.93
N THR A 133 14.79 -26.42 -3.95
CA THR A 133 15.33 -25.73 -2.77
C THR A 133 14.26 -25.56 -1.70
N VAL A 134 13.07 -25.04 -2.04
CA VAL A 134 11.99 -24.85 -1.04
C VAL A 134 11.44 -26.17 -0.51
N LEU A 135 11.49 -27.25 -1.30
CA LEU A 135 11.11 -28.59 -0.85
C LEU A 135 12.16 -29.18 0.12
N LYS A 136 13.45 -29.10 -0.23
CA LYS A 136 14.55 -29.61 0.62
C LYS A 136 14.70 -28.85 1.93
N THR A 137 14.33 -27.56 1.93
CA THR A 137 14.38 -26.70 3.12
C THR A 137 13.08 -26.72 3.93
N ASP A 138 12.10 -27.54 3.56
CA ASP A 138 10.77 -27.63 4.19
C ASP A 138 9.99 -26.30 4.27
N ILE A 139 10.36 -25.32 3.44
CA ILE A 139 9.65 -24.04 3.35
C ILE A 139 8.33 -24.21 2.61
N MET A 140 8.32 -25.04 1.57
CA MET A 140 7.10 -25.44 0.87
C MET A 140 7.01 -26.96 0.85
N LYS A 141 5.78 -27.46 0.84
CA LYS A 141 5.49 -28.89 0.67
C LYS A 141 4.70 -29.10 -0.61
N GLY A 142 4.92 -30.26 -1.23
CA GLY A 142 4.04 -30.77 -2.27
C GLY A 142 2.67 -31.16 -1.70
N TYR A 143 1.74 -31.47 -2.59
CA TYR A 143 0.41 -31.95 -2.27
C TYR A 143 0.33 -33.48 -2.40
N ARG A 144 -0.89 -34.02 -2.38
CA ARG A 144 -1.15 -35.45 -2.59
C ARG A 144 -0.52 -35.93 -3.90
N GLY A 145 0.05 -37.13 -3.88
CA GLY A 145 0.71 -37.72 -5.05
C GLY A 145 2.06 -37.10 -5.41
N ASN A 146 2.71 -36.39 -4.47
CA ASN A 146 3.97 -35.68 -4.69
C ASN A 146 3.90 -34.60 -5.78
N MET A 147 2.73 -34.01 -6.01
CA MET A 147 2.53 -32.95 -6.99
C MET A 147 2.88 -31.58 -6.40
N PHE A 148 3.48 -30.68 -7.18
CA PHE A 148 3.80 -29.32 -6.71
C PHE A 148 2.79 -28.27 -7.15
N PHE A 149 2.15 -28.47 -8.30
CA PHE A 149 1.28 -27.55 -9.04
C PHE A 149 1.93 -26.18 -9.28
N PRO A 150 3.03 -26.11 -10.07
CA PRO A 150 3.86 -24.92 -10.17
C PRO A 150 3.11 -23.67 -10.68
N ASN A 151 2.12 -23.86 -11.56
CA ASN A 151 1.33 -22.76 -12.14
C ASN A 151 0.10 -22.37 -11.30
N GLN A 152 -0.25 -23.14 -10.28
CA GLN A 152 -1.40 -22.86 -9.43
C GLN A 152 -1.17 -21.56 -8.66
N LYS A 153 -2.22 -20.74 -8.58
CA LYS A 153 -2.20 -19.49 -7.81
C LYS A 153 -2.30 -19.80 -6.32
N VAL A 154 -1.53 -19.07 -5.52
CA VAL A 154 -1.58 -19.18 -4.06
C VAL A 154 -2.64 -18.24 -3.52
N THR A 155 -3.34 -18.68 -2.48
CA THR A 155 -4.15 -17.78 -1.65
C THR A 155 -3.24 -16.86 -0.83
N ARG A 156 -3.79 -15.75 -0.33
CA ARG A 156 -3.08 -14.85 0.58
C ARG A 156 -2.66 -15.57 1.86
N ALA A 157 -3.51 -16.43 2.43
CA ALA A 157 -3.13 -17.21 3.61
C ALA A 157 -1.94 -18.13 3.33
N GLU A 158 -1.90 -18.82 2.18
CA GLU A 158 -0.76 -19.65 1.79
C GLU A 158 0.51 -18.83 1.58
N GLY A 159 0.42 -17.74 0.82
CA GLY A 159 1.59 -16.88 0.55
C GLY A 159 2.21 -16.32 1.85
N LEU A 160 1.37 -15.82 2.75
CA LEU A 160 1.81 -15.29 4.05
C LEU A 160 2.39 -16.38 4.96
N ALA A 161 1.77 -17.55 5.00
CA ALA A 161 2.25 -18.65 5.84
C ALA A 161 3.59 -19.21 5.34
N ILE A 162 3.76 -19.36 4.02
CA ILE A 162 5.02 -19.82 3.42
C ILE A 162 6.12 -18.77 3.59
N PHE A 163 5.79 -17.48 3.44
CA PHE A 163 6.73 -16.40 3.75
C PHE A 163 7.20 -16.47 5.21
N ALA A 164 6.27 -16.60 6.16
CA ALA A 164 6.59 -16.73 7.57
C ALA A 164 7.40 -17.99 7.87
N GLN A 165 7.17 -19.09 7.15
CA GLN A 165 8.00 -20.30 7.25
C GLN A 165 9.44 -20.03 6.83
N ALA A 166 9.65 -19.24 5.77
CA ALA A 166 10.99 -18.85 5.30
C ALA A 166 11.68 -17.88 6.28
N TYR A 167 10.92 -16.92 6.82
CA TYR A 167 11.35 -15.92 7.80
C TYR A 167 11.67 -16.54 9.17
N GLY A 168 10.86 -17.49 9.61
CA GLY A 168 10.86 -18.06 10.95
C GLY A 168 9.55 -17.79 11.68
N VAL A 169 8.76 -18.83 11.92
CA VAL A 169 7.47 -18.73 12.62
C VAL A 169 7.67 -18.62 14.13
N PHE A 170 7.11 -17.57 14.73
CA PHE A 170 7.22 -17.34 16.17
C PHE A 170 6.35 -18.34 16.96
N GLN A 171 6.87 -18.80 18.10
CA GLN A 171 6.23 -19.79 18.95
C GLN A 171 5.30 -19.11 19.98
N PHE A 172 4.28 -18.41 19.50
CA PHE A 172 3.31 -17.73 20.35
C PHE A 172 2.39 -18.73 21.09
N PRO A 173 1.99 -18.46 22.35
CA PRO A 173 0.86 -19.15 22.96
C PRO A 173 -0.42 -18.93 22.16
N ASP A 174 -1.36 -19.88 22.20
CA ASP A 174 -2.61 -19.81 21.42
C ASP A 174 -3.44 -18.56 21.75
N GLN A 175 -3.40 -18.11 23.01
CA GLN A 175 -4.05 -16.88 23.44
C GLN A 175 -3.47 -15.63 22.76
N THR A 176 -2.14 -15.54 22.65
CA THR A 176 -1.46 -14.44 21.93
C THR A 176 -1.81 -14.45 20.44
N ILE A 177 -1.89 -15.63 19.81
CA ILE A 177 -2.34 -15.74 18.42
C ILE A 177 -3.77 -15.20 18.27
N LYS A 178 -4.67 -15.54 19.20
CA LYS A 178 -6.04 -15.03 19.19
C LYS A 178 -6.07 -13.51 19.33
N GLU A 179 -5.31 -12.94 20.25
CA GLU A 179 -5.22 -11.50 20.47
C GLU A 179 -4.70 -10.75 19.25
N ILE A 180 -3.62 -11.23 18.63
CA ILE A 180 -3.05 -10.64 17.41
C ILE A 180 -4.05 -10.65 16.25
N LEU A 181 -4.84 -11.71 16.11
CA LEU A 181 -5.75 -11.89 14.98
C LEU A 181 -7.14 -11.25 15.19
N THR A 182 -7.56 -11.01 16.43
CA THR A 182 -8.89 -10.46 16.76
C THR A 182 -9.23 -9.13 16.07
N PRO A 183 -8.28 -8.19 15.86
CA PRO A 183 -8.57 -6.92 15.18
C PRO A 183 -9.01 -7.05 13.72
N TYR A 184 -8.77 -8.19 13.07
CA TYR A 184 -9.07 -8.39 11.65
C TYR A 184 -10.49 -8.95 11.47
N PRO A 185 -11.39 -8.25 10.75
CA PRO A 185 -12.81 -8.63 10.68
C PRO A 185 -13.05 -10.02 10.06
N ASP A 186 -12.14 -10.46 9.20
CA ASP A 186 -12.21 -11.71 8.45
C ASP A 186 -11.38 -12.84 9.09
N VAL A 187 -11.00 -12.70 10.37
CA VAL A 187 -10.22 -13.69 11.14
C VAL A 187 -10.82 -15.10 11.12
N ALA A 188 -12.14 -15.22 11.00
CA ALA A 188 -12.85 -16.50 10.92
C ALA A 188 -12.53 -17.27 9.63
N TYR A 189 -12.11 -16.59 8.56
CA TYR A 189 -11.75 -17.20 7.28
C TYR A 189 -10.27 -17.59 7.20
N ILE A 190 -9.47 -17.30 8.23
CA ILE A 190 -8.07 -17.74 8.29
C ILE A 190 -8.03 -19.24 8.62
N PRO A 191 -7.47 -20.09 7.74
CA PRO A 191 -7.32 -21.51 8.04
C PRO A 191 -6.50 -21.75 9.29
N ASN A 192 -6.91 -22.70 10.14
CA ASN A 192 -6.26 -22.98 11.43
C ASN A 192 -4.73 -23.19 11.31
N TRP A 193 -4.29 -23.90 10.27
CA TRP A 193 -2.87 -24.18 10.02
C TRP A 193 -2.06 -22.92 9.71
N ALA A 194 -2.70 -21.84 9.20
CA ALA A 194 -2.03 -20.60 8.82
C ALA A 194 -1.98 -19.56 9.96
N ARG A 195 -2.84 -19.70 10.99
CA ARG A 195 -3.05 -18.67 12.03
C ARG A 195 -1.77 -18.22 12.71
N ARG A 196 -0.93 -19.17 13.15
CA ARG A 196 0.34 -18.87 13.83
C ARG A 196 1.32 -18.14 12.93
N ALA A 197 1.41 -18.57 11.68
CA ALA A 197 2.29 -17.99 10.69
C ALA A 197 1.84 -16.55 10.33
N ILE A 198 0.55 -16.35 10.09
CA ILE A 198 -0.02 -15.03 9.83
C ILE A 198 0.11 -14.10 11.05
N ALA A 199 -0.06 -14.61 12.27
CA ALA A 199 0.20 -13.82 13.47
C ALA A 199 1.67 -13.34 13.55
N THR A 200 2.64 -14.15 13.10
CA THR A 200 4.05 -13.73 12.99
C THR A 200 4.22 -12.57 12.00
N VAL A 201 3.62 -12.68 10.81
CA VAL A 201 3.64 -11.61 9.79
C VAL A 201 3.04 -10.31 10.34
N ILE A 202 1.92 -10.41 11.05
CA ILE A 202 1.23 -9.27 11.65
C ILE A 202 2.11 -8.63 12.73
N SER A 203 2.66 -9.42 13.66
CA SER A 203 3.50 -8.89 14.75
C SER A 203 4.75 -8.20 14.22
N GLU A 204 5.26 -8.64 13.07
CA GLU A 204 6.40 -8.02 12.41
C GLU A 204 6.03 -6.77 11.58
N GLY A 205 4.74 -6.52 11.37
CA GLY A 205 4.22 -5.39 10.60
C GLY A 205 4.44 -5.55 9.09
N PHE A 206 4.49 -6.78 8.59
CA PHE A 206 4.79 -7.04 7.19
C PHE A 206 3.56 -7.02 6.27
N ILE A 207 2.35 -7.10 6.82
CA ILE A 207 1.12 -7.28 6.04
C ILE A 207 0.41 -5.96 5.69
N ASN A 208 -0.21 -5.92 4.51
CA ASN A 208 -1.23 -4.93 4.13
C ASN A 208 -2.65 -5.50 4.28
N THR A 209 -3.61 -4.64 4.55
CA THR A 209 -5.05 -4.96 4.54
C THR A 209 -5.78 -4.17 3.48
N ASP A 210 -7.01 -4.58 3.14
CA ASP A 210 -7.90 -3.74 2.34
C ASP A 210 -8.41 -2.52 3.14
N THR A 211 -9.25 -1.70 2.50
CA THR A 211 -9.84 -0.49 3.10
C THR A 211 -10.72 -0.75 4.31
N ASN A 212 -11.21 -1.98 4.47
CA ASN A 212 -12.05 -2.41 5.59
C ASN A 212 -11.23 -3.09 6.69
N GLY A 213 -9.91 -3.18 6.55
CA GLY A 213 -9.03 -3.86 7.49
C GLY A 213 -9.00 -5.38 7.33
N ASN A 214 -9.55 -5.95 6.25
CA ASN A 214 -9.51 -7.41 6.04
C ASN A 214 -8.15 -7.87 5.53
N ILE A 215 -7.77 -9.08 5.94
CA ILE A 215 -6.60 -9.80 5.40
C ILE A 215 -6.91 -10.40 4.03
N ASN A 216 -8.15 -10.76 3.75
CA ASN A 216 -8.61 -11.52 2.59
C ASN A 216 -7.89 -12.87 2.42
N PRO A 217 -7.88 -13.75 3.43
CA PRO A 217 -7.01 -14.94 3.48
C PRO A 217 -7.28 -15.96 2.38
N LEU A 218 -8.51 -16.07 1.90
CA LEU A 218 -8.92 -17.03 0.87
C LEU A 218 -8.80 -16.48 -0.55
N SER A 219 -8.59 -15.17 -0.71
CA SER A 219 -8.40 -14.55 -2.01
C SER A 219 -7.02 -14.91 -2.59
N PRO A 220 -6.87 -15.02 -3.92
CA PRO A 220 -5.56 -15.17 -4.54
C PRO A 220 -4.61 -14.01 -4.19
N MET A 221 -3.34 -14.32 -3.96
CA MET A 221 -2.32 -13.32 -3.65
C MET A 221 -1.81 -12.63 -4.92
N THR A 222 -1.70 -11.30 -4.86
CA THR A 222 -1.19 -10.49 -5.97
C THR A 222 0.33 -10.28 -5.86
N ARG A 223 0.95 -9.80 -6.94
CA ARG A 223 2.34 -9.35 -6.95
C ARG A 223 2.57 -8.13 -6.08
N GLY A 224 1.61 -7.21 -6.04
CA GLY A 224 1.64 -6.04 -5.18
C GLY A 224 1.68 -6.41 -3.71
N ASP A 225 0.90 -7.43 -3.31
CA ASP A 225 0.90 -7.93 -1.93
C ASP A 225 2.26 -8.48 -1.51
N MET A 226 2.89 -9.30 -2.36
CA MET A 226 4.21 -9.85 -2.08
C MET A 226 5.28 -8.77 -2.09
N ALA A 227 5.19 -7.81 -3.01
CA ALA A 227 6.10 -6.68 -3.06
C ALA A 227 6.02 -5.84 -1.79
N TYR A 228 4.80 -5.56 -1.30
CA TYR A 228 4.60 -4.86 -0.04
C TYR A 228 5.24 -5.65 1.12
N LEU A 229 4.93 -6.95 1.22
CA LEU A 229 5.45 -7.85 2.24
C LEU A 229 6.98 -7.85 2.28
N LEU A 230 7.62 -8.04 1.13
CA LEU A 230 9.08 -8.04 0.99
C LEU A 230 9.70 -6.67 1.28
N SER A 231 9.04 -5.57 0.89
CA SER A 231 9.55 -4.23 1.18
C SER A 231 9.64 -3.96 2.69
N LYS A 232 8.67 -4.46 3.47
CA LYS A 232 8.66 -4.35 4.93
C LYS A 232 9.73 -5.23 5.56
N TYR A 233 9.92 -6.42 5.02
CA TYR A 233 11.04 -7.29 5.41
C TYR A 233 12.40 -6.62 5.16
N LEU A 234 12.64 -6.06 3.97
CA LEU A 234 13.87 -5.34 3.65
C LEU A 234 14.11 -4.16 4.60
N GLN A 235 13.06 -3.38 4.88
CA GLN A 235 13.14 -2.28 5.84
C GLN A 235 13.51 -2.76 7.25
N ARG A 236 13.01 -3.93 7.67
CA ARG A 236 13.37 -4.54 8.95
C ARG A 236 14.84 -4.94 9.01
N GLN A 237 15.38 -5.53 7.93
CA GLN A 237 16.79 -5.93 7.87
C GLN A 237 17.74 -4.73 7.95
N GLN A 238 17.41 -3.62 7.29
CA GLN A 238 18.22 -2.38 7.37
C GLN A 238 18.33 -1.84 8.79
N LYS A 239 17.20 -1.76 9.52
CA LYS A 239 17.17 -1.30 10.92
C LYS A 239 18.00 -2.16 11.86
N GLN A 240 18.14 -3.45 11.58
CA GLN A 240 18.94 -4.36 12.40
C GLN A 240 20.45 -4.21 12.15
N ALA A 241 20.86 -3.73 10.97
CA ALA A 241 22.27 -3.50 10.65
C ALA A 241 22.85 -2.22 11.32
N GLU A 242 22.00 -1.29 11.76
CA GLU A 242 22.39 0.02 12.30
C GLU A 242 22.56 0.06 13.85
N THR A 243 22.80 -1.06 14.53
CA THR A 243 22.92 -1.06 16.00
C THR A 243 23.91 -0.01 16.54
N PRO A 244 23.59 0.68 17.66
CA PRO A 244 24.26 1.92 18.06
C PRO A 244 25.73 1.73 18.39
N ILE A 245 26.56 2.73 18.05
CA ILE A 245 27.90 2.91 18.59
C ILE A 245 27.82 2.84 20.12
N VAL A 246 28.34 1.75 20.71
CA VAL A 246 28.56 1.69 22.15
C VAL A 246 29.57 2.79 22.47
N PRO A 247 29.22 3.82 23.27
CA PRO A 247 30.19 4.83 23.62
C PRO A 247 31.36 4.16 24.33
N THR A 248 32.55 4.31 23.73
CA THR A 248 33.81 3.92 24.37
C THR A 248 33.85 4.61 25.73
N ILE A 249 33.72 3.84 26.81
CA ILE A 249 33.96 4.36 28.14
C ILE A 249 35.45 4.71 28.16
N LEU A 250 35.76 6.01 28.17
CA LEU A 250 37.10 6.47 28.48
C LEU A 250 37.40 6.00 29.90
N GLN A 251 38.23 4.96 30.02
CA GLN A 251 38.80 4.58 31.30
C GLN A 251 39.70 5.74 31.73
N PHE A 252 39.27 6.47 32.75
CA PHE A 252 40.08 7.43 33.48
C PHE A 252 41.00 6.70 34.47
#